data_AF-A0A0L6Z7A0-F1
#
_entry.id   AF-A0A0L6Z7A0-F1
#
_cell.length_a   1.000
_cell.length_b   1.000
_cell.length_c   1.000
_cell.angle_alpha   90.00
_cell.angle_beta   90.00
_cell.angle_gamma   90.00
#
_symmetry.space_group_name_H-M   'P 1'
#
loop_
_entity.id
_entity.type
_entity.pdbx_description
1 polymer ?
#
loop_
_entity_poly.entity_id
_entity_poly.type
_entity_poly.pdbx_seq_one_letter_code
_entity_poly.pdbx_strand_id
1 'polypeptide(L)'
;MLKEKMLAISIFSLAISIIASASIISKEIRNNGQNLSSSLNMMSGGLNKISNSVGYKNNSLDNNSYNPAEAAEYLGITREKLYEIANTKDFKMPYIKIGADYYFNKSALDKWLETARIEIK
;
A
#
# COMPACT_ATOMS: atom_id res chain seq x y z
N MET A 1 -11.32 31.40 -67.69
CA MET A 1 -10.47 30.19 -67.78
C MET A 1 -9.32 30.17 -66.78
N LEU A 2 -8.56 31.26 -66.59
CA LEU A 2 -7.41 31.29 -65.66
C LEU A 2 -7.82 31.15 -64.17
N LYS A 3 -8.88 31.86 -63.73
CA LYS A 3 -9.37 31.83 -62.34
C LYS A 3 -9.84 30.44 -61.89
N GLU A 4 -10.60 29.75 -62.75
CA GLU A 4 -11.04 28.36 -62.57
C GLU A 4 -9.85 27.40 -62.37
N LYS A 5 -8.80 27.57 -63.18
CA LYS A 5 -7.56 26.78 -63.08
C LYS A 5 -6.81 27.05 -61.77
N MET A 6 -6.75 28.30 -61.32
CA MET A 6 -6.13 28.63 -60.03
C MET A 6 -6.91 28.06 -58.85
N LEU A 7 -8.25 28.12 -58.88
CA LEU A 7 -9.11 27.51 -57.87
C LEU A 7 -8.85 26.01 -57.74
N ALA A 8 -8.81 25.29 -58.87
CA ALA A 8 -8.54 23.85 -58.89
C ALA A 8 -7.17 23.50 -58.30
N ILE A 9 -6.13 24.29 -58.62
CA ILE A 9 -4.77 24.08 -58.11
C ILE A 9 -4.71 24.30 -56.59
N SER A 10 -5.38 25.32 -56.05
CA SER A 10 -5.44 25.57 -54.61
C SER A 10 -6.17 24.46 -53.85
N ILE A 11 -7.27 23.93 -54.41
CA ILE A 11 -7.99 22.81 -53.82
C ILE A 11 -7.10 21.56 -53.79
N PHE A 12 -6.37 21.31 -54.88
CA PHE A 12 -5.46 20.16 -54.98
C PHE A 12 -4.27 20.30 -54.00
N SER A 13 -3.67 21.49 -53.88
CA SER A 13 -2.57 21.72 -52.93
C SER A 13 -3.05 21.60 -51.48
N LEU A 14 -4.26 22.07 -51.19
CA LEU A 14 -4.86 21.93 -49.86
C LEU A 14 -5.07 20.46 -49.51
N ALA A 15 -5.61 19.65 -50.42
CA ALA A 15 -5.81 18.22 -50.20
C ALA A 15 -4.48 17.50 -49.93
N ILE A 16 -3.43 17.77 -50.71
CA ILE A 16 -2.10 17.19 -50.50
C ILE A 16 -1.53 17.58 -49.14
N SER A 17 -1.67 18.86 -48.76
CA SER A 17 -1.19 19.35 -47.46
C SER A 17 -1.89 18.65 -46.30
N ILE A 18 -3.21 18.47 -46.37
CA ILE A 18 -3.98 17.78 -45.33
C ILE A 18 -3.52 16.33 -45.17
N ILE A 19 -3.31 15.62 -46.29
CA ILE A 19 -2.84 14.22 -46.27
C ILE A 19 -1.44 14.10 -45.66
N ALA A 20 -0.53 15.01 -46.04
CA ALA A 20 0.83 15.04 -45.50
C ALA A 20 0.82 15.31 -43.99
N SER A 21 0.07 16.32 -43.54
CA SER A 21 -0.08 16.64 -42.12
C SER A 21 -0.71 15.50 -41.33
N ALA A 22 -1.79 14.88 -41.84
CA ALA A 22 -2.44 13.75 -41.20
C ALA A 22 -1.48 12.56 -41.03
N SER A 23 -0.62 12.31 -42.02
CA SER A 23 0.37 11.22 -41.98
C SER A 23 1.44 11.44 -40.89
N ILE A 24 1.93 12.66 -40.74
CA ILE A 24 2.90 13.03 -39.70
C ILE A 24 2.26 12.92 -38.32
N ILE A 25 1.10 13.53 -38.13
CA ILE A 25 0.37 13.52 -36.85
C ILE A 25 0.02 12.09 -36.43
N SER A 26 -0.44 11.25 -37.35
CA SER A 26 -0.80 9.86 -37.06
C SER A 26 0.41 9.02 -36.61
N LYS A 27 1.59 9.27 -37.18
CA LYS A 27 2.82 8.57 -36.80
C LYS A 27 3.24 8.93 -35.37
N GLU A 28 3.19 10.22 -35.03
CA GLU A 28 3.52 10.70 -33.69
C GLU A 28 2.49 10.22 -32.64
N ILE A 29 1.19 10.26 -32.95
CA ILE A 29 0.15 9.73 -32.05
C ILE A 29 0.35 8.23 -31.80
N ARG A 30 0.65 7.44 -32.84
CA ARG A 30 0.89 6.00 -32.70
C ARG A 30 2.11 5.71 -31.82
N ASN A 31 3.21 6.44 -32.02
CA ASN A 31 4.41 6.30 -31.19
C ASN A 31 4.11 6.67 -29.72
N ASN A 32 3.39 7.76 -29.48
CA ASN A 32 3.01 8.16 -28.12
C ASN A 32 2.05 7.14 -27.45
N GLY A 33 1.09 6.60 -28.20
CA GLY A 33 0.19 5.56 -27.73
C GLY A 33 0.91 4.27 -27.34
N GLN A 34 1.93 3.86 -28.11
CA GLN A 34 2.76 2.71 -27.79
C GLN A 34 3.56 2.91 -26.49
N ASN A 35 4.16 4.09 -26.30
CA ASN A 35 4.88 4.43 -25.07
C ASN A 35 3.97 4.45 -23.84
N LEU A 36 2.77 5.02 -23.97
CA LEU A 36 1.77 5.01 -22.91
C LEU A 36 1.33 3.58 -22.57
N SER A 37 1.03 2.76 -23.58
CA SER A 37 0.63 1.36 -23.36
C SER A 37 1.73 0.55 -22.66
N SER A 38 3.00 0.79 -23.01
CA SER A 38 4.15 0.14 -22.38
C SER A 38 4.27 0.55 -20.91
N SER A 39 4.13 1.85 -20.61
CA SER A 39 4.13 2.37 -19.23
C SER A 39 2.98 1.81 -18.39
N LEU A 40 1.76 1.77 -18.95
CA LEU A 40 0.58 1.21 -18.29
C LEU A 40 0.72 -0.30 -18.01
N ASN A 41 1.32 -1.05 -18.93
CA ASN A 41 1.60 -2.48 -18.74
C ASN A 41 2.66 -2.73 -17.64
N MET A 42 3.68 -1.87 -17.55
CA MET A 42 4.66 -1.94 -16.45
C MET A 42 4.01 -1.60 -15.10
N MET A 43 3.13 -0.59 -15.08
CA MET A 43 2.43 -0.17 -13.88
C MET A 43 1.41 -1.23 -13.42
N SER A 44 0.65 -1.85 -14.32
CA SER A 44 -0.29 -2.92 -13.98
C SER A 44 0.44 -4.13 -13.39
N GLY A 45 1.63 -4.46 -13.90
CA GLY A 45 2.51 -5.48 -13.32
C GLY A 45 2.97 -5.13 -11.90
N GLY A 46 3.35 -3.87 -11.65
CA GLY A 46 3.71 -3.39 -10.31
C GLY A 46 2.54 -3.39 -9.33
N LEU A 47 1.37 -2.92 -9.76
CA LEU A 47 0.14 -2.90 -8.97
C LEU A 47 -0.37 -4.31 -8.65
N ASN A 48 -0.26 -5.27 -9.57
CA ASN A 48 -0.60 -6.67 -9.29
C ASN A 48 0.29 -7.27 -8.20
N LYS A 49 1.58 -6.93 -8.18
CA LYS A 49 2.50 -7.37 -7.10
C LYS A 49 2.13 -6.77 -5.75
N ILE A 50 1.72 -5.49 -5.72
CA ILE A 50 1.25 -4.80 -4.51
C ILE A 50 -0.09 -5.39 -4.04
N SER A 51 -1.04 -5.59 -4.95
CA SER A 51 -2.34 -6.20 -4.65
C SER A 51 -2.15 -7.58 -4.00
N ASN A 52 -1.25 -8.40 -4.56
CA ASN A 52 -0.93 -9.70 -3.99
C ASN A 52 -0.32 -9.57 -2.59
N SER A 53 0.67 -8.69 -2.39
CA SER A 53 1.32 -8.53 -1.08
C SER A 53 0.42 -7.91 0.00
N VAL A 54 -0.53 -7.05 -0.38
CA VAL A 54 -1.57 -6.51 0.51
C VAL A 54 -2.62 -7.57 0.81
N GLY A 55 -3.03 -8.38 -0.17
CA GLY A 55 -3.94 -9.51 0.02
C GLY A 55 -3.40 -10.58 0.97
N TYR A 56 -2.09 -10.83 0.98
CA TYR A 56 -1.45 -11.76 1.92
C TYR A 56 -1.23 -11.19 3.33
N LYS A 57 -1.26 -9.87 3.52
CA LYS A 57 -1.08 -9.25 4.86
C LYS A 57 -2.35 -9.17 5.71
N ASN A 58 -3.51 -9.53 5.18
CA ASN A 58 -4.76 -9.60 5.95
C ASN A 58 -4.98 -10.93 6.70
N ASN A 59 -4.10 -11.93 6.52
CA ASN A 59 -4.16 -13.20 7.26
C ASN A 59 -2.96 -13.42 8.19
N SER A 60 -2.14 -12.40 8.40
CA SER A 60 -1.09 -12.39 9.42
C SER A 60 -1.33 -11.21 10.37
N LEU A 61 -2.54 -11.12 10.92
CA LEU A 61 -2.62 -10.79 12.34
C LEU A 61 -1.88 -11.94 13.02
N ASP A 62 -0.63 -11.68 13.31
CA ASP A 62 0.20 -12.53 14.14
C ASP A 62 -0.68 -12.98 15.31
N ASN A 63 -0.97 -14.28 15.43
CA ASN A 63 -1.86 -14.89 16.42
C ASN A 63 -1.33 -14.75 17.88
N ASN A 64 -0.48 -13.74 18.09
CA ASN A 64 0.26 -13.41 19.28
C ASN A 64 -0.33 -12.19 20.00
N SER A 65 -1.53 -11.72 19.65
CA SER A 65 -2.22 -10.69 20.43
C SER A 65 -3.16 -11.34 21.42
N TYR A 66 -2.79 -11.31 22.70
CA TYR A 66 -3.61 -11.77 23.81
C TYR A 66 -4.53 -10.67 24.31
N ASN A 67 -5.76 -11.06 24.63
CA ASN A 67 -6.66 -10.25 25.45
C ASN A 67 -6.19 -10.26 26.93
N PRO A 68 -6.76 -9.42 27.82
CA PRO A 68 -6.30 -9.33 29.20
C PRO A 68 -6.44 -10.64 30.00
N ALA A 69 -7.39 -11.51 29.64
CA ALA A 69 -7.56 -12.82 30.28
C ALA A 69 -6.48 -13.81 29.82
N GLU A 70 -6.22 -13.86 28.52
CA GLU A 70 -5.17 -14.69 27.91
C GLU A 70 -3.77 -14.26 28.37
N ALA A 71 -3.54 -12.95 28.51
CA ALA A 71 -2.29 -12.42 29.03
C ALA A 71 -2.08 -12.78 30.51
N ALA A 72 -3.14 -12.76 31.32
CA ALA A 72 -3.08 -13.14 32.73
C ALA A 72 -2.79 -14.64 32.89
N GLU A 73 -3.45 -15.48 32.09
CA GLU A 73 -3.22 -16.93 32.04
C GLU A 73 -1.80 -17.24 31.57
N TYR A 74 -1.31 -16.55 30.54
CA TYR A 74 0.06 -16.70 30.03
C TYR A 74 1.13 -16.34 31.07
N LEU A 75 0.87 -15.30 31.86
CA LEU A 75 1.76 -14.84 32.93
C LEU A 75 1.61 -15.66 34.23
N GLY A 76 0.62 -16.55 34.32
CA GLY A 76 0.31 -17.31 35.54
C GLY A 76 -0.17 -16.43 36.70
N ILE A 77 -0.76 -15.28 36.41
CA ILE A 77 -1.26 -14.31 37.41
C ILE A 77 -2.77 -14.12 37.28
N THR A 78 -3.41 -13.56 38.31
CA THR A 78 -4.82 -13.20 38.22
C THR A 78 -5.01 -11.91 37.43
N ARG A 79 -6.21 -11.71 36.85
CA ARG A 79 -6.54 -10.51 36.07
C ARG A 79 -6.39 -9.24 36.90
N GLU A 80 -6.73 -9.29 38.19
CA GLU A 80 -6.60 -8.17 39.12
C GLU A 80 -5.13 -7.74 39.27
N LYS A 81 -4.24 -8.73 39.42
CA LYS A 81 -2.79 -8.49 39.50
C LYS A 81 -2.22 -7.96 38.19
N LEU A 82 -2.76 -8.42 37.06
CA LEU A 82 -2.38 -7.91 35.73
C LEU A 82 -2.75 -6.42 35.57
N TYR A 83 -3.95 -6.00 36.01
CA TYR A 83 -4.34 -4.58 36.00
C TYR A 83 -3.52 -3.74 36.99
N GLU A 84 -3.15 -4.30 38.14
CA GLU A 84 -2.29 -3.63 39.12
C GLU A 84 -0.90 -3.36 38.52
N ILE A 85 -0.29 -4.37 37.90
CA ILE A 85 1.02 -4.24 37.25
C ILE A 85 0.95 -3.26 36.08
N ALA A 86 -0.10 -3.34 35.24
CA ALA A 86 -0.29 -2.42 34.13
C ALA A 86 -0.47 -0.94 34.57
N ASN A 87 -0.95 -0.70 35.80
CA ASN A 87 -1.13 0.63 36.38
C ASN A 87 0.04 1.08 37.26
N THR A 88 1.01 0.21 37.57
CA THR A 88 2.15 0.56 38.41
C THR A 88 3.18 1.34 37.59
N LYS A 89 3.58 2.53 38.06
CA LYS A 89 4.47 3.44 37.30
C LYS A 89 5.89 2.89 37.12
N ASP A 90 6.32 1.99 38.00
CA ASP A 90 7.66 1.41 38.02
C ASP A 90 7.82 0.22 37.06
N PHE A 91 6.73 -0.48 36.73
CA PHE A 91 6.73 -1.62 35.80
C PHE A 91 5.79 -1.34 34.62
N LYS A 92 6.28 -0.63 33.61
CA LYS A 92 5.53 -0.40 32.36
C LYS A 92 5.44 -1.69 31.54
N MET A 93 4.46 -2.53 31.84
CA MET A 93 4.07 -3.65 31.00
C MET A 93 3.71 -3.15 29.59
N PRO A 94 4.21 -3.77 28.52
CA PRO A 94 3.90 -3.35 27.16
C PRO A 94 2.46 -3.75 26.81
N TYR A 95 1.58 -2.76 26.71
CA TYR A 95 0.20 -2.92 26.25
C TYR A 95 -0.13 -1.95 25.13
N ILE A 96 -1.10 -2.33 24.29
CA ILE A 96 -1.68 -1.48 23.26
C ILE A 96 -3.14 -1.26 23.66
N LYS A 97 -3.53 0.01 23.86
CA LYS A 97 -4.92 0.37 24.12
C LYS A 97 -5.59 0.78 22.81
N ILE A 98 -6.67 0.09 22.44
CA ILE A 98 -7.47 0.39 21.25
C ILE A 98 -8.90 0.62 21.72
N GLY A 99 -9.32 1.88 21.80
CA GLY A 99 -10.62 2.25 22.35
C GLY A 99 -10.75 1.89 23.84
N ALA A 100 -11.70 1.02 24.17
CA ALA A 100 -11.94 0.52 25.53
C ALA A 100 -11.13 -0.74 25.86
N ASP A 101 -10.54 -1.39 24.85
CA ASP A 101 -9.91 -2.69 24.99
C ASP A 101 -8.38 -2.58 25.11
N TYR A 102 -7.82 -3.51 25.88
CA TYR A 102 -6.39 -3.65 26.11
C TYR A 102 -5.90 -4.92 25.41
N TYR A 103 -4.89 -4.77 24.57
CA TYR A 103 -4.26 -5.86 23.83
C TYR A 103 -2.80 -5.99 24.26
N PHE A 104 -2.36 -7.23 24.44
CA PHE A 104 -1.00 -7.56 24.84
C PHE A 104 -0.35 -8.42 23.77
N ASN A 105 0.83 -8.05 23.31
CA ASN A 105 1.56 -8.87 22.35
C ASN A 105 2.43 -9.89 23.10
N LYS A 106 2.33 -11.18 22.76
CA LYS A 106 3.09 -12.26 23.38
C LYS A 106 4.60 -12.01 23.36
N SER A 107 5.15 -11.58 22.22
CA SER A 107 6.60 -11.32 22.11
C SER A 107 7.03 -10.10 22.93
N ALA A 108 6.15 -9.12 23.11
CA ALA A 108 6.41 -7.99 24.00
C ALA A 108 6.36 -8.40 25.47
N LEU A 109 5.40 -9.27 25.85
CA LEU A 109 5.34 -9.88 27.18
C LEU A 109 6.56 -10.75 27.47
N ASP A 110 7.02 -11.57 26.51
CA ASP A 110 8.20 -12.43 26.67
C ASP A 110 9.47 -11.59 26.95
N LYS A 111 9.70 -10.52 26.17
CA LYS A 111 10.82 -9.60 26.42
C LYS A 111 10.70 -8.87 27.76
N TRP A 112 9.47 -8.55 28.17
CA TRP A 112 9.21 -7.93 29.45
C TRP A 112 9.51 -8.89 30.62
N LEU A 113 9.09 -10.15 30.52
CA LEU A 113 9.43 -11.21 31.49
C LEU A 113 10.94 -11.43 31.61
N GLU A 114 11.67 -11.42 30.48
CA GLU A 114 13.13 -11.53 30.47
C GLU A 114 13.77 -10.37 31.22
N THR A 115 13.31 -9.14 30.98
CA THR A 115 13.83 -7.94 31.66
C THR A 115 13.48 -7.95 33.16
N ALA A 116 12.24 -8.30 33.51
CA ALA A 116 11.78 -8.38 34.89
C ALA A 116 12.52 -9.46 35.71
N ARG A 117 12.92 -10.58 35.08
CA ARG A 117 13.74 -11.61 35.74
C ARG A 117 15.17 -11.14 36.03
N ILE A 118 15.70 -10.18 35.27
CA ILE A 118 17.06 -9.67 35.43
C ILE A 118 17.17 -8.71 36.62
N GLU A 119 16.09 -8.02 37.00
CA GLU A 119 16.07 -7.08 38.12
C GLU A 119 15.82 -7.74 39.51
N ILE A 120 15.57 -9.05 39.56
CA ILE A 120 15.32 -9.81 40.81
C ILE A 120 16.58 -10.61 41.24
N LYS A 121 17.77 -10.23 40.76
CA LYS A 121 19.03 -10.91 41.08
C LYS A 121 19.99 -9.96 41.80
#